data_AF-A0A933Y217-F1
#
_entry.id   AF-A0A933Y217-F1
#
_cell.length_a   1.000
_cell.length_b   1.000
_cell.length_c   1.000
_cell.angle_alpha   90.00
_cell.angle_beta   90.00
_cell.angle_gamma   90.00
#
_symmetry.space_group_name_H-M   'P 1'
#
loop_
_entity.id
_entity.type
_entity.pdbx_description
1 polymer ?
#
loop_
_entity_poly.entity_id
_entity_poly.type
_entity_poly.pdbx_seq_one_letter_code
_entity_poly.pdbx_strand_id
1 'polypeptide(L)'
;MNPKLWIAGALVAGFGMLSFTQETPKATADTYGSLADTILAVKRTEANFVRALLDGHHHAALSFHQRGNSERASAEMSLFANEGDNAIGGVRKRLLEGGHHHNADGESKGLYEAGYVVVTKKAKEQLLAASAAMRAAKTDAERSAAWTQFDAAAAPLLKGK
;
A
#
# COMPACT_ATOMS: atom_id res chain seq x y z
N MET A 1 4.40 56.24 67.79
CA MET A 1 3.99 57.19 66.75
C MET A 1 4.31 56.58 65.38
N ASN A 2 3.29 56.19 64.62
CA ASN A 2 3.37 55.85 63.18
C ASN A 2 3.21 57.15 62.37
N PRO A 3 3.83 57.24 61.18
CA PRO A 3 3.02 57.30 59.95
C PRO A 3 3.76 56.62 58.76
N LYS A 4 3.23 56.31 57.58
CA LYS A 4 1.91 56.22 56.94
C LYS A 4 2.24 55.58 55.56
N LEU A 5 1.37 54.68 55.11
CA LEU A 5 1.28 54.20 53.73
C LEU A 5 0.88 55.36 52.80
N TRP A 6 1.57 55.61 51.68
CA TRP A 6 1.01 56.33 50.51
C TRP A 6 1.48 55.67 49.21
N ILE A 7 0.50 55.44 48.33
CA ILE A 7 0.53 54.77 47.02
C ILE A 7 0.81 55.82 45.93
N ALA A 8 1.61 55.51 44.89
CA ALA A 8 1.31 55.85 43.48
C ALA A 8 2.49 55.54 42.51
N GLY A 9 2.25 54.63 41.55
CA GLY A 9 2.44 54.85 40.10
C GLY A 9 3.84 54.98 39.48
N ALA A 10 4.29 53.93 38.78
CA ALA A 10 4.87 53.96 37.42
C ALA A 10 5.18 52.50 36.98
N LEU A 11 4.29 51.83 36.25
CA LEU A 11 4.21 51.77 34.77
C LEU A 11 5.33 50.91 34.12
N VAL A 12 4.96 49.64 33.92
CA VAL A 12 5.29 48.69 32.84
C VAL A 12 6.48 49.00 31.91
N ALA A 13 7.46 48.10 31.92
CA ALA A 13 8.13 47.60 30.71
C ALA A 13 8.31 46.08 30.92
N GLY A 14 7.36 45.23 30.55
CA GLY A 14 6.89 45.13 29.17
C GLY A 14 7.91 44.43 28.28
N PHE A 15 8.67 43.43 28.77
CA PHE A 15 9.23 42.40 27.88
C PHE A 15 8.09 41.46 27.47
N GLY A 16 7.18 42.01 26.68
CA GLY A 16 6.23 41.24 25.91
C GLY A 16 7.01 40.30 25.01
N MET A 17 6.63 39.03 25.05
CA MET A 17 6.99 38.02 24.07
C MET A 17 6.87 38.61 22.66
N LEU A 18 7.99 38.92 22.01
CA LEU A 18 8.04 38.88 20.56
C LEU A 18 8.46 37.47 20.17
N SER A 19 7.56 36.52 20.41
CA SER A 19 7.51 35.33 19.57
C SER A 19 7.11 35.84 18.19
N PHE A 20 8.09 36.25 17.38
CA PHE A 20 7.89 36.34 15.95
C PHE A 20 7.53 34.93 15.51
N THR A 21 6.24 34.64 15.39
CA THR A 21 5.77 33.50 14.63
C THR A 21 6.17 33.79 13.20
N GLN A 22 7.40 33.42 12.85
CA GLN A 22 7.87 33.48 11.48
C GLN A 22 7.04 32.46 10.71
N GLU A 23 5.91 32.91 10.15
CA GLU A 23 5.08 32.09 9.30
C GLU A 23 5.92 31.66 8.09
N THR A 24 5.82 30.38 7.74
CA THR A 24 6.51 29.87 6.55
C THR A 24 5.99 30.64 5.34
N PRO A 25 6.87 31.25 4.51
CA PRO A 25 6.44 31.98 3.32
C PRO A 25 5.54 31.09 2.46
N LYS A 26 4.43 31.64 1.97
CA LYS A 26 3.43 30.90 1.17
C LYS A 26 4.08 30.16 -0.01
N ALA A 27 5.00 30.79 -0.73
CA ALA A 27 5.70 30.14 -1.85
C ALA A 27 6.48 28.89 -1.43
N THR A 28 7.09 28.88 -0.25
CA THR A 28 7.79 27.70 0.31
C THR A 28 6.81 26.59 0.63
N ALA A 29 5.71 26.92 1.30
CA ALA A 29 4.66 25.96 1.64
C ALA A 29 4.00 25.37 0.39
N ASP A 30 3.67 26.20 -0.61
CA ASP A 30 3.08 25.78 -1.87
C ASP A 30 4.04 24.85 -2.65
N THR A 31 5.34 25.16 -2.67
CA THR A 31 6.36 24.31 -3.32
C THR A 31 6.47 22.95 -2.63
N TYR A 32 6.51 22.92 -1.30
CA TYR A 32 6.48 21.66 -0.54
C TYR A 32 5.17 20.89 -0.71
N GLY A 33 4.05 21.59 -0.81
CA GLY A 33 2.74 21.01 -1.13
C GLY A 33 2.74 20.29 -2.49
N SER A 34 3.29 20.94 -3.52
CA SER A 34 3.43 20.31 -4.84
C SER A 34 4.30 19.06 -4.82
N LEU A 35 5.36 19.03 -4.01
CA LEU A 35 6.19 17.84 -3.81
C LEU A 35 5.36 16.71 -3.16
N ALA A 36 4.61 17.02 -2.11
CA ALA A 36 3.75 16.06 -1.42
C ALA A 36 2.68 15.48 -2.36
N ASP A 37 1.99 16.33 -3.13
CA ASP A 37 0.98 15.91 -4.08
C ASP A 37 1.55 14.98 -5.15
N THR A 38 2.77 15.25 -5.63
CA THR A 38 3.47 14.39 -6.58
C THR A 38 3.73 13.00 -5.99
N ILE A 39 4.23 12.92 -4.76
CA ILE A 39 4.48 11.64 -4.07
C ILE A 39 3.18 10.86 -3.87
N LEU A 40 2.11 11.54 -3.44
CA LEU A 40 0.80 10.91 -3.26
C LEU A 40 0.20 10.45 -4.59
N ALA A 41 0.38 11.20 -5.66
CA ALA A 41 -0.04 10.80 -7.01
C ALA A 41 0.72 9.56 -7.50
N VAL A 42 2.03 9.46 -7.23
CA VAL A 42 2.83 8.27 -7.52
C VAL A 42 2.33 7.07 -6.72
N LYS A 43 2.01 7.21 -5.42
CA LYS A 43 1.40 6.13 -4.63
C LYS A 43 0.10 5.62 -5.26
N ARG A 44 -0.81 6.52 -5.65
CA ARG A 44 -2.07 6.11 -6.31
C ARG A 44 -1.80 5.39 -7.63
N THR A 45 -0.85 5.88 -8.41
CA THR A 45 -0.46 5.28 -9.70
C THR A 45 0.08 3.87 -9.51
N GLU A 46 0.94 3.66 -8.52
CA GLU A 46 1.46 2.33 -8.17
C GLU A 46 0.33 1.35 -7.82
N ALA A 47 -0.62 1.74 -6.96
CA ALA A 47 -1.75 0.87 -6.63
C ALA A 47 -2.60 0.51 -7.87
N ASN A 48 -2.82 1.45 -8.77
CA ASN A 48 -3.55 1.19 -10.00
C ASN A 48 -2.76 0.27 -10.95
N PHE A 49 -1.45 0.49 -11.06
CA PHE A 49 -0.56 -0.38 -11.84
C PHE A 49 -0.57 -1.81 -11.30
N VAL A 50 -0.40 -2.01 -9.99
CA VAL A 50 -0.43 -3.34 -9.37
C VAL A 50 -1.78 -3.99 -9.58
N ARG A 51 -2.90 -3.27 -9.42
CA ARG A 51 -4.23 -3.83 -9.72
C ARG A 51 -4.37 -4.27 -11.17
N ALA A 52 -3.90 -3.48 -12.12
CA ALA A 52 -3.93 -3.85 -13.54
C ALA A 52 -3.05 -5.08 -13.83
N LEU A 53 -1.88 -5.17 -13.19
CA LEU A 53 -1.01 -6.35 -13.27
C LEU A 53 -1.72 -7.61 -12.72
N LEU A 54 -2.36 -7.48 -11.56
CA LEU A 54 -3.15 -8.55 -10.95
C LEU A 54 -4.33 -8.97 -11.84
N ASP A 55 -5.07 -8.02 -12.40
CA ASP A 55 -6.16 -8.30 -13.35
C ASP A 55 -5.65 -9.07 -14.58
N GLY A 56 -4.48 -8.68 -15.11
CA GLY A 56 -3.82 -9.41 -16.20
C GLY A 56 -3.50 -10.87 -15.86
N HIS A 57 -2.88 -11.11 -14.69
CA HIS A 57 -2.58 -12.47 -14.24
C HIS A 57 -3.84 -13.30 -13.96
N HIS A 58 -4.88 -12.68 -13.39
CA HIS A 58 -6.17 -13.34 -13.17
C HIS A 58 -6.81 -13.77 -14.49
N HIS A 59 -6.87 -12.87 -15.47
CA HIS A 59 -7.41 -13.15 -16.79
C HIS A 59 -6.62 -14.24 -17.53
N ALA A 60 -5.29 -14.20 -17.45
CA ALA A 60 -4.42 -15.23 -18.03
C ALA A 60 -4.64 -16.59 -17.36
N ALA A 61 -4.73 -16.62 -16.02
CA ALA A 61 -5.01 -17.84 -15.27
C ALA A 61 -6.36 -18.45 -15.65
N LEU A 62 -7.42 -17.63 -15.77
CA LEU A 62 -8.75 -18.06 -16.21
C LEU A 62 -8.69 -18.68 -17.61
N SER A 63 -8.02 -18.00 -18.55
CA SER A 63 -7.87 -18.46 -19.93
C SER A 63 -7.15 -19.81 -20.01
N PHE A 64 -6.07 -20.01 -19.25
CA PHE A 64 -5.39 -21.31 -19.20
C PHE A 64 -6.22 -22.38 -18.52
N HIS A 65 -6.92 -22.05 -17.44
CA HIS A 65 -7.82 -22.97 -16.75
C HIS A 65 -8.93 -23.48 -17.68
N GLN A 66 -9.61 -22.59 -18.41
CA GLN A 66 -10.65 -22.93 -19.37
C GLN A 66 -10.16 -23.82 -20.54
N ARG A 67 -8.86 -23.73 -20.86
CA ARG A 67 -8.19 -24.59 -21.86
C ARG A 67 -7.64 -25.90 -21.28
N GLY A 68 -7.89 -26.17 -20.00
CA GLY A 68 -7.38 -27.37 -19.32
C GLY A 68 -5.88 -27.35 -19.04
N ASN A 69 -5.20 -26.20 -19.17
CA ASN A 69 -3.77 -26.07 -18.91
C ASN A 69 -3.50 -25.67 -17.45
N SER A 70 -3.60 -26.64 -16.53
CA SER A 70 -3.40 -26.41 -15.10
C SER A 70 -2.04 -25.84 -14.75
N GLU A 71 -0.98 -26.27 -15.44
CA GLU A 71 0.38 -25.84 -15.12
C GLU A 71 0.53 -24.34 -15.34
N ARG A 72 0.12 -23.84 -16.52
CA ARG A 72 0.16 -22.40 -16.81
C ARG A 72 -0.83 -21.62 -15.97
N ALA A 73 -2.03 -22.16 -15.72
CA ALA A 73 -2.99 -21.52 -14.82
C ALA A 73 -2.40 -21.33 -13.42
N SER A 74 -1.79 -22.37 -12.84
CA SER A 74 -1.12 -22.29 -11.53
C SER A 74 0.06 -21.32 -11.51
N ALA A 75 0.81 -21.20 -12.61
CA ALA A 75 1.89 -20.25 -12.71
C ALA A 75 1.36 -18.80 -12.61
N GLU A 76 0.33 -18.46 -13.39
CA GLU A 76 -0.31 -17.15 -13.36
C GLU A 76 -0.98 -16.86 -12.00
N MET A 77 -1.63 -17.85 -11.38
CA MET A 77 -2.18 -17.73 -10.02
C MET A 77 -1.09 -17.41 -8.99
N SER A 78 0.10 -18.00 -9.15
CA SER A 78 1.25 -17.74 -8.28
C SER A 78 1.81 -16.34 -8.51
N LEU A 79 1.89 -15.88 -9.76
CA LEU A 79 2.32 -14.52 -10.08
C LEU A 79 1.34 -13.49 -9.51
N PHE A 80 0.03 -13.73 -9.61
CA PHE A 80 -0.99 -12.92 -8.95
C PHE A 80 -0.72 -12.83 -7.44
N ALA A 81 -0.53 -13.97 -6.77
CA ALA A 81 -0.31 -14.01 -5.32
C ALA A 81 0.94 -13.23 -4.87
N ASN A 82 1.94 -13.11 -5.74
CA ASN A 82 3.19 -12.41 -5.47
C ASN A 82 3.20 -10.95 -5.98
N GLU A 83 2.11 -10.48 -6.60
CA GLU A 83 2.00 -9.22 -7.35
C GLU A 83 3.06 -9.08 -8.45
N GLY A 84 3.27 -10.15 -9.20
CA GLY A 84 4.23 -10.23 -10.29
C GLY A 84 5.40 -11.18 -10.00
N ASP A 85 6.43 -11.05 -10.81
CA ASP A 85 7.62 -11.89 -10.78
C ASP A 85 8.75 -11.29 -9.93
N ASN A 86 9.92 -11.91 -10.02
CA ASN A 86 11.13 -11.46 -9.31
C ASN A 86 11.63 -10.08 -9.80
N ALA A 87 11.37 -9.69 -11.05
CA ALA A 87 11.77 -8.38 -11.55
C ALA A 87 10.92 -7.29 -10.88
N ILE A 88 9.60 -7.49 -10.79
CA ILE A 88 8.70 -6.59 -10.04
C ILE A 88 9.05 -6.62 -8.54
N GLY A 89 9.36 -7.78 -7.97
CA GLY A 89 9.89 -7.91 -6.62
C GLY A 89 11.13 -7.05 -6.36
N GLY A 90 12.08 -7.05 -7.31
CA GLY A 90 13.29 -6.22 -7.24
C GLY A 90 12.99 -4.72 -7.25
N VAL A 91 12.02 -4.28 -8.07
CA VAL A 91 11.59 -2.88 -8.09
C VAL A 91 10.96 -2.47 -6.75
N ARG A 92 10.07 -3.29 -6.19
CA ARG A 92 9.45 -3.01 -4.87
C ARG A 92 10.51 -2.91 -3.77
N LYS A 93 11.52 -3.78 -3.79
CA LYS A 93 12.64 -3.70 -2.84
C LYS A 93 13.37 -2.35 -2.94
N ARG A 94 13.67 -1.89 -4.16
CA ARG A 94 14.31 -0.59 -4.39
C ARG A 94 13.43 0.59 -3.92
N LEU A 95 12.11 0.49 -4.10
CA LEU A 95 11.17 1.49 -3.60
C LEU A 95 11.19 1.58 -2.06
N LEU A 96 11.23 0.43 -1.37
CA LEU A 96 11.38 0.38 0.09
C LEU A 96 12.70 1.00 0.57
N GLU A 97 13.82 0.70 -0.11
CA GLU A 97 15.12 1.32 0.18
C GLU A 97 15.07 2.85 0.03
N GLY A 98 14.24 3.36 -0.89
CA GLY A 98 13.95 4.79 -1.06
C GLY A 98 12.91 5.36 -0.08
N GLY A 99 12.42 4.59 0.89
CA GLY A 99 11.41 5.00 1.86
C GLY A 99 9.97 5.00 1.34
N HIS A 100 9.71 4.42 0.16
CA HIS A 100 8.38 4.34 -0.42
C HIS A 100 7.65 3.08 0.04
N HIS A 101 6.87 3.23 1.12
CA HIS A 101 6.02 2.17 1.67
C HIS A 101 4.55 2.48 1.37
N HIS A 102 3.92 1.67 0.51
CA HIS A 102 2.51 1.84 0.19
C HIS A 102 1.62 1.59 1.41
N ASN A 103 1.89 0.49 2.13
CA ASN A 103 1.13 0.05 3.30
C ASN A 103 1.97 0.08 4.59
N ALA A 104 2.78 1.12 4.84
CA ALA A 104 3.67 1.20 6.02
C ALA A 104 2.99 0.78 7.35
N ASP A 105 1.79 1.29 7.61
CA ASP A 105 1.00 0.94 8.80
C ASP A 105 0.52 -0.51 8.79
N GLY A 106 0.19 -1.05 7.62
CA GLY A 106 -0.20 -2.43 7.45
C GLY A 106 0.98 -3.39 7.60
N GLU A 107 2.16 -3.01 7.12
CA GLU A 107 3.42 -3.75 7.26
C GLU A 107 3.83 -3.86 8.72
N SER A 108 3.79 -2.74 9.46
CA SER A 108 4.10 -2.72 10.90
C SER A 108 3.10 -3.54 11.74
N LYS A 109 1.83 -3.62 11.31
CA LYS A 109 0.80 -4.49 11.91
C LYS A 109 0.87 -5.94 11.40
N GLY A 110 1.82 -6.25 10.52
CA GLY A 110 2.02 -7.58 9.96
C GLY A 110 0.95 -8.03 8.95
N LEU A 111 0.07 -7.14 8.49
CA LEU A 111 -1.00 -7.43 7.52
C LEU A 111 -0.47 -7.65 6.10
N TYR A 112 0.57 -6.90 5.74
CA TYR A 112 1.25 -6.97 4.44
C TYR A 112 2.69 -7.46 4.62
N GLU A 113 3.22 -8.11 3.59
CA GLU A 113 4.67 -8.22 3.43
C GLU A 113 5.23 -6.86 3.04
N ALA A 114 6.50 -6.61 3.36
CA ALA A 114 7.14 -5.35 3.02
C ALA A 114 7.10 -5.12 1.50
N GLY A 115 6.62 -3.95 1.08
CA GLY A 115 6.52 -3.55 -0.32
C GLY A 115 5.29 -4.04 -1.06
N TYR A 116 4.44 -4.87 -0.43
CA TYR A 116 3.19 -5.30 -1.06
C TYR A 116 2.14 -4.18 -1.03
N VAL A 117 1.39 -4.08 -2.12
CA VAL A 117 0.50 -2.95 -2.37
C VAL A 117 -0.97 -3.31 -2.18
N VAL A 118 -1.38 -4.46 -2.70
CA VAL A 118 -2.78 -4.93 -2.74
C VAL A 118 -2.94 -6.25 -1.99
N VAL A 119 -2.03 -7.21 -2.21
CA VAL A 119 -2.16 -8.56 -1.65
C VAL A 119 -1.67 -8.59 -0.19
N THR A 120 -2.58 -8.92 0.73
CA THR A 120 -2.24 -9.15 2.15
C THR A 120 -1.57 -10.51 2.34
N LYS A 121 -0.87 -10.72 3.45
CA LYS A 121 -0.29 -12.05 3.80
C LYS A 121 -1.35 -13.15 3.80
N LYS A 122 -2.50 -12.89 4.43
CA LYS A 122 -3.61 -13.83 4.48
C LYS A 122 -4.13 -14.18 3.09
N ALA A 123 -4.31 -13.18 2.23
CA ALA A 123 -4.78 -13.44 0.86
C ALA A 123 -3.72 -14.21 0.07
N LYS A 124 -2.43 -13.85 0.19
CA LYS A 124 -1.32 -14.55 -0.45
C LYS A 124 -1.29 -16.04 -0.11
N GLU A 125 -1.43 -16.38 1.17
CA GLU A 125 -1.52 -17.79 1.62
C GLU A 125 -2.65 -18.55 0.93
N GLN A 126 -3.85 -17.95 0.87
CA GLN A 126 -5.03 -18.55 0.22
C GLN A 126 -4.82 -18.72 -1.29
N LEU A 127 -4.26 -17.72 -1.95
CA LEU A 127 -3.99 -17.72 -3.39
C LEU A 127 -2.91 -18.75 -3.76
N LEU A 128 -1.82 -18.83 -2.99
CA LEU A 128 -0.76 -19.82 -3.20
C LEU A 128 -1.24 -21.24 -2.91
N ALA A 129 -2.09 -21.45 -1.91
CA ALA A 129 -2.70 -22.74 -1.65
C ALA A 129 -3.59 -23.18 -2.83
N ALA A 130 -4.42 -22.28 -3.37
CA ALA A 130 -5.24 -22.56 -4.54
C ALA A 130 -4.40 -22.84 -5.79
N SER A 131 -3.31 -22.09 -5.99
CA SER A 131 -2.33 -22.34 -7.05
C SER A 131 -1.70 -23.74 -6.95
N ALA A 132 -1.25 -24.12 -5.75
CA ALA A 132 -0.69 -25.44 -5.50
C ALA A 132 -1.72 -26.55 -5.76
N ALA A 133 -2.98 -26.34 -5.37
CA ALA A 133 -4.07 -27.26 -5.66
C ALA A 133 -4.33 -27.38 -7.18
N MET A 134 -4.33 -26.27 -7.92
CA MET A 134 -4.44 -26.26 -9.39
C MET A 134 -3.31 -27.08 -10.03
N ARG A 135 -2.07 -26.90 -9.57
CA ARG A 135 -0.90 -27.63 -10.07
C ARG A 135 -0.99 -29.13 -9.80
N ALA A 136 -1.55 -29.52 -8.65
CA ALA A 136 -1.68 -30.92 -8.24
C ALA A 136 -2.92 -31.63 -8.81
N ALA A 137 -3.89 -30.88 -9.34
CA ALA A 137 -5.17 -31.40 -9.82
C ALA A 137 -5.00 -32.38 -10.99
N LYS A 138 -5.62 -33.55 -10.87
CA LYS A 138 -5.61 -34.61 -11.88
C LYS A 138 -6.92 -34.65 -12.67
N THR A 139 -8.01 -34.22 -12.04
CA THR A 139 -9.36 -34.22 -12.62
C THR A 139 -9.88 -32.81 -12.90
N ASP A 140 -10.88 -32.69 -13.78
CA ASP A 140 -11.56 -31.41 -14.04
C ASP A 140 -12.28 -30.86 -12.80
N ALA A 141 -12.82 -31.74 -11.96
CA ALA A 141 -13.47 -31.35 -10.71
C ALA A 141 -12.48 -30.68 -9.75
N GLU A 142 -11.28 -31.27 -9.59
CA GLU A 142 -10.22 -30.69 -8.75
C GLU A 142 -9.71 -29.36 -9.33
N ARG A 143 -9.53 -29.27 -10.65
CA ARG A 143 -9.16 -28.01 -11.33
C ARG A 143 -10.20 -26.91 -11.08
N SER A 144 -11.48 -27.25 -11.21
CA SER A 144 -12.59 -26.31 -11.02
C SER A 144 -12.70 -25.85 -9.56
N ALA A 145 -12.48 -26.75 -8.60
CA ALA A 145 -12.44 -26.42 -7.18
C ALA A 145 -11.27 -25.48 -6.85
N ALA A 146 -10.08 -25.77 -7.36
CA ALA A 146 -8.90 -24.91 -7.18
C ALA A 146 -9.10 -23.52 -7.80
N TRP A 147 -9.68 -23.45 -9.01
CA TRP A 147 -10.04 -22.17 -9.63
C TRP A 147 -11.03 -21.39 -8.78
N THR A 148 -12.11 -22.03 -8.32
CA THR A 148 -13.13 -21.37 -7.49
C THR A 148 -12.55 -20.80 -6.21
N GLN A 149 -11.63 -21.51 -5.55
CA GLN A 149 -10.94 -21.02 -4.35
C GLN A 149 -10.07 -19.80 -4.67
N PHE A 150 -9.32 -19.85 -5.77
CA PHE A 150 -8.49 -18.72 -6.19
C PHE A 150 -9.32 -17.49 -6.54
N ASP A 151 -10.36 -17.66 -7.35
CA ASP A 151 -11.23 -16.57 -7.80
C ASP A 151 -11.93 -15.88 -6.62
N ALA A 152 -12.42 -16.66 -5.65
CA ALA A 152 -13.01 -16.12 -4.43
C ALA A 152 -12.03 -15.27 -3.59
N ALA A 153 -10.75 -15.66 -3.54
CA ALA A 153 -9.71 -14.90 -2.85
C ALA A 153 -9.21 -13.69 -3.66
N ALA A 154 -9.20 -13.78 -4.98
CA ALA A 154 -8.73 -12.75 -5.90
C ALA A 154 -9.75 -11.63 -6.12
N ALA A 155 -11.05 -11.97 -6.26
CA ALA A 155 -12.09 -11.02 -6.63
C ALA A 155 -12.20 -9.77 -5.72
N PRO A 156 -12.06 -9.87 -4.38
CA PRO A 156 -12.06 -8.69 -3.51
C PRO A 156 -10.87 -7.75 -3.75
N LEU A 157 -9.74 -8.27 -4.25
CA LEU A 157 -8.51 -7.50 -4.48
C LEU A 157 -8.54 -6.70 -5.79
N LEU A 158 -9.34 -7.17 -6.75
CA LEU A 158 -9.52 -6.53 -8.07
C LEU A 158 -10.53 -5.37 -8.03
N LYS A 159 -11.40 -5.33 -7.02
CA LYS A 159 -12.32 -4.19 -6.83
C LYS A 159 -11.52 -3.02 -6.26
N GLY A 160 -11.25 -2.01 -7.10
CA GLY A 160 -10.68 -0.74 -6.64
C GLY A 160 -11.49 -0.18 -5.47
N LYS A 161 -10.80 0.29 -4.42
CA LYS A 161 -11.43 1.10 -3.38
C LYS A 161 -11.67 2.51 -3.89
#